data_AF-A0A7X0RXV8-F1
#
_entry.id   AF-A0A7X0RXV8-F1
#
_cell.length_a   1.000
_cell.length_b   1.000
_cell.length_c   1.000
_cell.angle_alpha   90.00
_cell.angle_beta   90.00
_cell.angle_gamma   90.00
#
_symmetry.space_group_name_H-M   'P 1'
#
loop_
_entity.id
_entity.type
_entity.pdbx_description
1 polymer ?
#
loop_
_entity_poly.entity_id
_entity_poly.type
_entity_poly.pdbx_seq_one_letter_code
_entity_poly.pdbx_strand_id
1 'polypeptide(L)'
;MTKNAANQIEDQIVYGKLAALNRHAGDRLQRISRSPLIAEDRMFAAGVLTARLELAHQLQYEPEHLYALRASVRHAFDRFAYDIAEGDVILTADPYGGGTKGQSLTLVVPTFVDGELALSPAIRAQMTDLGGEIPGGFNPVAYELWQESVRITPVKLFAGGKLQRDVLRFLTTNSRTSEWFGDDLEALHACCRESQRSILELIHEYGMEKVNRSVSSMLAYARSEALRALPDASEAAALPGKADLPFEGADLEIRVRAYRDEDRFVFDFADSPAQRHSPYNCTRETAQSFAVSAALAHLLDDLPLNDGLLESFRFELPPGSIICPEFPAATALGGSYTGHAVAAAVTDALNAGNSDGAYPGIHGTGPWAMLYPPVGSERVVPMRVDPGFASAGDGWGPAGLSGSGRLMSAEELEARYGFRMERRERLEGNDRGMEVRLRVLDGEWEYKLFSPEEGELSIHAADASAAPSGKRTLKPGDVIDFRYKGPGPLERKGGTRDED
;
A
#
# COMPACT_ATOMS: atom_id res chain seq x y z
N MET A 1 37.84 -5.80 -22.15
CA MET A 1 36.82 -6.23 -21.17
C MET A 1 36.81 -7.75 -21.14
N THR A 2 36.76 -8.36 -19.95
CA THR A 2 36.51 -9.82 -19.84
C THR A 2 35.08 -10.13 -20.30
N LYS A 3 34.82 -11.35 -20.79
CA LYS A 3 33.47 -11.78 -21.22
C LYS A 3 32.43 -11.57 -20.10
N ASN A 4 32.85 -11.66 -18.84
CA ASN A 4 32.01 -11.43 -17.68
C ASN A 4 31.60 -9.94 -17.52
N ALA A 5 32.51 -9.00 -17.73
CA ALA A 5 32.21 -7.57 -17.67
C ALA A 5 31.28 -7.11 -18.81
N ALA A 6 31.45 -7.67 -20.01
CA ALA A 6 30.55 -7.39 -21.13
C ALA A 6 29.12 -7.90 -20.87
N ASN A 7 28.97 -9.08 -20.28
CA ASN A 7 27.67 -9.63 -19.89
C ASN A 7 27.00 -8.77 -18.80
N GLN A 8 27.75 -8.28 -17.81
CA GLN A 8 27.20 -7.41 -16.77
C GLN A 8 26.64 -6.09 -17.34
N ILE A 9 27.33 -5.47 -18.30
CA ILE A 9 26.84 -4.25 -18.95
C ILE A 9 25.56 -4.54 -19.75
N GLU A 10 25.52 -5.63 -20.52
CA GLU A 10 24.33 -6.03 -21.28
C GLU A 10 23.14 -6.30 -20.36
N ASP A 11 23.36 -7.01 -19.24
CA ASP A 11 22.32 -7.31 -18.27
C ASP A 11 21.73 -6.02 -17.65
N GLN A 12 22.57 -5.04 -17.31
CA GLN A 12 22.11 -3.74 -16.80
C GLN A 12 21.29 -2.96 -17.85
N ILE A 13 21.70 -3.00 -19.13
CA ILE A 13 20.94 -2.34 -20.22
C ILE A 13 19.56 -2.99 -20.40
N VAL A 14 19.51 -4.32 -20.48
CA VAL A 14 18.25 -5.06 -20.69
C VAL A 14 17.32 -4.87 -19.49
N TYR A 15 17.85 -4.99 -18.27
CA TYR A 15 17.05 -4.76 -17.06
C TYR A 15 16.57 -3.31 -16.96
N GLY A 16 17.44 -2.34 -17.27
CA GLY A 16 17.07 -0.92 -17.29
C GLY A 16 15.92 -0.62 -18.26
N LYS A 17 15.91 -1.26 -19.44
CA LYS A 17 14.77 -1.19 -20.39
C LYS A 17 13.49 -1.81 -19.81
N LEU A 18 13.59 -2.96 -19.13
CA LEU A 18 12.45 -3.61 -18.46
C LEU A 18 11.90 -2.76 -17.30
N ALA A 19 12.77 -2.13 -16.52
CA ALA A 19 12.38 -1.23 -15.45
C ALA A 19 11.69 0.03 -16.01
N ALA A 20 12.22 0.60 -17.09
CA ALA A 20 11.66 1.78 -17.74
C ALA A 20 10.28 1.50 -18.35
N LEU A 21 10.06 0.35 -19.02
CA LEU A 21 8.74 0.01 -19.57
C LEU A 21 7.70 -0.21 -18.46
N ASN A 22 8.11 -0.76 -17.30
CA ASN A 22 7.19 -0.96 -16.18
C ASN A 22 6.82 0.38 -15.54
N ARG A 23 7.81 1.27 -15.35
CA ARG A 23 7.58 2.63 -14.86
C ARG A 23 6.63 3.42 -15.76
N HIS A 24 6.82 3.31 -17.08
CA HIS A 24 5.96 3.97 -18.06
C HIS A 24 4.50 3.50 -17.99
N ALA A 25 4.25 2.23 -17.62
CA ALA A 25 2.91 1.70 -17.41
C ALA A 25 2.20 2.41 -16.26
N GLY A 26 2.90 2.57 -15.12
CA GLY A 26 2.41 3.31 -13.97
C GLY A 26 2.17 4.80 -14.26
N ASP A 27 3.13 5.46 -14.90
CA ASP A 27 3.01 6.88 -15.28
C ASP A 27 1.83 7.13 -16.24
N ARG A 28 1.57 6.19 -17.15
CA ARG A 28 0.41 6.27 -18.05
C ARG A 28 -0.89 6.06 -17.30
N LEU A 29 -0.95 5.05 -16.43
CA LEU A 29 -2.13 4.79 -15.60
C LEU A 29 -2.52 6.05 -14.82
N GLN A 30 -1.56 6.69 -14.16
CA GLN A 30 -1.80 7.93 -13.43
C GLN A 30 -2.46 9.01 -14.32
N ARG A 31 -2.08 9.12 -15.59
CA ARG A 31 -2.56 10.18 -16.49
C ARG A 31 -3.93 9.91 -17.11
N ILE A 32 -4.31 8.64 -17.27
CA ILE A 32 -5.54 8.26 -17.99
C ILE A 32 -6.65 7.78 -17.05
N SER A 33 -6.30 7.45 -15.80
CA SER A 33 -7.27 7.08 -14.77
C SER A 33 -8.22 8.24 -14.47
N ARG A 34 -9.49 7.93 -14.17
CA ARG A 34 -10.48 8.96 -13.82
C ARG A 34 -10.67 9.09 -12.32
N SER A 35 -10.37 8.05 -11.55
CA SER A 35 -10.44 8.12 -10.10
C SER A 35 -9.29 8.94 -9.49
N PRO A 36 -9.58 9.79 -8.50
CA PRO A 36 -8.58 10.61 -7.82
C PRO A 36 -7.55 9.76 -7.05
N LEU A 37 -7.96 8.58 -6.54
CA LEU A 37 -7.06 7.66 -5.84
C LEU A 37 -5.87 7.22 -6.69
N ILE A 38 -6.08 7.04 -8.00
CA ILE A 38 -5.01 6.65 -8.93
C ILE A 38 -4.35 7.88 -9.55
N ALA A 39 -5.15 8.85 -10.01
CA ALA A 39 -4.65 10.00 -10.76
C ALA A 39 -3.85 10.98 -9.89
N GLU A 40 -4.29 11.23 -8.66
CA GLU A 40 -3.68 12.22 -7.75
C GLU A 40 -2.90 11.54 -6.63
N ASP A 41 -3.53 10.58 -5.93
CA ASP A 41 -2.95 9.97 -4.72
C ASP A 41 -1.97 8.83 -5.02
N ARG A 42 -1.90 8.39 -6.29
CA ARG A 42 -1.02 7.32 -6.77
C ARG A 42 -1.16 6.01 -5.99
N MET A 43 -2.37 5.64 -5.56
CA MET A 43 -2.62 4.40 -4.82
C MET A 43 -2.58 3.16 -5.73
N PHE A 44 -1.43 2.92 -6.37
CA PHE A 44 -1.20 1.80 -7.27
C PHE A 44 0.25 1.29 -7.24
N ALA A 45 0.46 0.12 -7.83
CA ALA A 45 1.75 -0.47 -8.12
C ALA A 45 1.72 -1.14 -9.50
N ALA A 46 2.84 -1.09 -10.22
CA ALA A 46 3.01 -1.74 -11.51
C ALA A 46 4.17 -2.75 -11.42
N GLY A 47 3.94 -3.98 -11.87
CA GLY A 47 4.87 -5.08 -11.74
C GLY A 47 5.01 -5.88 -13.02
N VAL A 48 6.14 -6.58 -13.16
CA VAL A 48 6.33 -7.59 -14.20
C VAL A 48 6.77 -8.88 -13.52
N LEU A 49 6.09 -9.99 -13.81
CA LEU A 49 6.43 -11.31 -13.30
C LEU A 49 7.07 -12.17 -14.39
N THR A 50 8.04 -13.00 -14.03
CA THR A 50 8.64 -13.99 -14.93
C THR A 50 7.66 -15.14 -15.21
N ALA A 51 8.04 -16.05 -16.13
CA ALA A 51 7.31 -17.29 -16.39
C ALA A 51 7.19 -18.19 -15.13
N ARG A 52 8.09 -18.03 -14.16
CA ARG A 52 8.05 -18.74 -12.86
C ARG A 52 7.27 -17.97 -11.79
N LEU A 53 6.59 -16.89 -12.18
CA LEU A 53 5.87 -15.99 -11.28
C LEU A 53 6.77 -15.37 -10.22
N GLU A 54 8.05 -15.14 -10.55
CA GLU A 54 8.96 -14.31 -9.75
C GLU A 54 8.74 -12.85 -10.13
N LEU A 55 8.68 -11.94 -9.16
CA LEU A 55 8.63 -10.51 -9.45
C LEU A 55 9.98 -10.06 -10.04
N ALA A 56 9.99 -9.69 -11.31
CA ALA A 56 11.20 -9.22 -12.01
C ALA A 56 11.49 -7.76 -11.69
N HIS A 57 10.46 -6.92 -11.62
CA HIS A 57 10.55 -5.51 -11.27
C HIS A 57 9.18 -5.01 -10.80
N GLN A 58 9.17 -4.12 -9.81
CA GLN A 58 8.00 -3.39 -9.34
C GLN A 58 8.29 -1.90 -9.18
N LEU A 59 7.31 -1.09 -9.56
CA LEU A 59 7.15 0.29 -9.15
C LEU A 59 5.97 0.32 -8.17
N GLN A 60 6.12 1.02 -7.05
CA GLN A 60 5.04 1.25 -6.10
C GLN A 60 5.11 2.66 -5.52
N TYR A 61 3.97 3.14 -5.02
CA TYR A 61 3.87 4.41 -4.30
C TYR A 61 3.31 4.25 -2.88
N GLU A 62 2.78 3.07 -2.56
CA GLU A 62 2.25 2.72 -1.24
C GLU A 62 2.94 1.43 -0.73
N PRO A 63 3.39 1.38 0.54
CA PRO A 63 4.09 0.22 1.10
C PRO A 63 3.31 -1.08 0.96
N GLU A 64 1.99 -1.05 1.23
CA GLU A 64 1.14 -2.26 1.28
C GLU A 64 1.19 -3.08 -0.02
N HIS A 65 1.59 -2.50 -1.14
CA HIS A 65 1.69 -3.18 -2.43
C HIS A 65 2.97 -4.02 -2.61
N LEU A 66 3.97 -3.90 -1.73
CA LEU A 66 5.30 -4.52 -1.90
C LEU A 66 5.23 -6.03 -2.11
N TYR A 67 4.48 -6.74 -1.26
CA TYR A 67 4.25 -8.18 -1.41
C TYR A 67 2.95 -8.51 -2.15
N ALA A 68 1.94 -7.65 -2.02
CA ALA A 68 0.58 -7.97 -2.43
C ALA A 68 0.41 -8.14 -3.95
N LEU A 69 1.10 -7.35 -4.78
CA LEU A 69 0.99 -7.50 -6.24
C LEU A 69 1.42 -8.91 -6.67
N ARG A 70 2.59 -9.36 -6.22
CA ARG A 70 3.12 -10.70 -6.52
C ARG A 70 2.20 -11.80 -5.99
N ALA A 71 1.76 -11.70 -4.74
CA ALA A 71 0.91 -12.70 -4.11
C ALA A 71 -0.45 -12.84 -4.82
N SER A 72 -1.09 -11.71 -5.14
CA SER A 72 -2.34 -11.68 -5.91
C SER A 72 -2.19 -12.32 -7.29
N VAL A 73 -1.08 -12.07 -8.00
CA VAL A 73 -0.83 -12.69 -9.31
C VAL A 73 -0.59 -14.19 -9.17
N ARG A 74 0.22 -14.63 -8.20
CA ARG A 74 0.42 -16.07 -7.94
C ARG A 74 -0.91 -16.77 -7.65
N HIS A 75 -1.74 -16.19 -6.79
CA HIS A 75 -3.07 -16.72 -6.51
C HIS A 75 -3.97 -16.78 -7.75
N ALA A 76 -3.93 -15.77 -8.61
CA ALA A 76 -4.66 -15.76 -9.88
C ALA A 76 -4.18 -16.87 -10.83
N PHE A 77 -2.87 -17.06 -10.95
CA PHE A 77 -2.29 -18.14 -11.77
C PHE A 77 -2.61 -19.52 -11.21
N ASP A 78 -2.53 -19.72 -9.90
CA ASP A 78 -2.89 -20.98 -9.25
C ASP A 78 -4.36 -21.35 -9.52
N ARG A 79 -5.26 -20.36 -9.45
CA ARG A 79 -6.70 -20.56 -9.70
C ARG A 79 -6.98 -21.06 -11.12
N PHE A 80 -6.19 -20.60 -12.10
CA PHE A 80 -6.34 -20.89 -13.52
C PHE A 80 -5.20 -21.76 -14.07
N ALA A 81 -4.46 -22.52 -13.26
CA ALA A 81 -3.21 -23.18 -13.66
C ALA A 81 -3.31 -24.04 -14.96
N TYR A 82 -4.50 -24.57 -15.28
CA TYR A 82 -4.77 -25.38 -16.49
C TYR A 82 -5.71 -24.69 -17.50
N ASP A 83 -6.01 -23.43 -17.28
CA ASP A 83 -6.94 -22.61 -18.06
C ASP A 83 -6.40 -21.17 -18.16
N ILE A 84 -5.14 -21.01 -18.54
CA ILE A 84 -4.59 -19.71 -18.95
C ILE A 84 -4.17 -19.83 -20.41
N ALA A 85 -4.63 -18.88 -21.22
CA ALA A 85 -4.33 -18.80 -22.64
C ALA A 85 -3.91 -17.39 -23.05
N GLU A 86 -3.30 -17.28 -24.22
CA GLU A 86 -2.99 -15.98 -24.83
C GLU A 86 -4.27 -15.15 -25.02
N GLY A 87 -4.19 -13.87 -24.68
CA GLY A 87 -5.33 -12.94 -24.72
C GLY A 87 -6.23 -13.00 -23.49
N ASP A 88 -5.93 -13.85 -22.50
CA ASP A 88 -6.57 -13.76 -21.21
C ASP A 88 -6.14 -12.48 -20.47
N VAL A 89 -7.05 -11.93 -19.67
CA VAL A 89 -6.78 -10.82 -18.74
C VAL A 89 -7.48 -11.18 -17.45
N ILE A 90 -6.72 -11.35 -16.37
CA ILE A 90 -7.23 -11.86 -15.10
C ILE A 90 -7.23 -10.71 -14.09
N LEU A 91 -8.30 -10.58 -13.30
CA LEU A 91 -8.37 -9.63 -12.20
C LEU A 91 -8.80 -10.30 -10.90
N THR A 92 -8.42 -9.71 -9.77
CA THR A 92 -8.80 -10.14 -8.42
C THR A 92 -8.80 -8.95 -7.46
N ALA A 93 -9.70 -8.94 -6.49
CA ALA A 93 -9.71 -8.03 -5.34
C ALA A 93 -10.08 -8.84 -4.10
N ASP A 94 -9.17 -9.74 -3.72
CA ASP A 94 -9.33 -10.66 -2.60
C ASP A 94 -8.20 -10.47 -1.58
N PRO A 95 -8.47 -9.86 -0.40
CA PRO A 95 -7.48 -9.73 0.68
C PRO A 95 -6.90 -11.06 1.12
N TYR A 96 -7.69 -12.13 1.07
CA TYR A 96 -7.29 -13.49 1.48
C TYR A 96 -6.69 -14.30 0.33
N GLY A 97 -6.61 -13.73 -0.87
CA GLY A 97 -5.97 -14.28 -2.06
C GLY A 97 -4.66 -13.56 -2.40
N GLY A 98 -3.93 -13.08 -1.38
CA GLY A 98 -2.69 -12.31 -1.56
C GLY A 98 -2.89 -10.80 -1.69
N GLY A 99 -3.97 -10.25 -1.13
CA GLY A 99 -4.31 -8.83 -1.19
C GLY A 99 -3.99 -8.06 0.09
N THR A 100 -4.36 -6.78 0.12
CA THR A 100 -4.16 -5.86 1.26
C THR A 100 -5.48 -5.59 1.98
N LYS A 101 -6.41 -4.98 1.24
CA LYS A 101 -7.77 -4.65 1.66
C LYS A 101 -8.72 -4.83 0.50
N GLY A 102 -10.01 -4.94 0.82
CA GLY A 102 -11.05 -5.29 -0.14
C GLY A 102 -11.20 -4.32 -1.32
N GLN A 103 -10.74 -3.07 -1.16
CA GLN A 103 -10.81 -2.02 -2.18
C GLN A 103 -9.65 -2.05 -3.20
N SER A 104 -8.69 -2.96 -3.05
CA SER A 104 -7.48 -2.97 -3.88
C SER A 104 -7.48 -4.13 -4.88
N LEU A 105 -7.60 -3.78 -6.17
CA LEU A 105 -7.73 -4.70 -7.30
C LEU A 105 -6.38 -4.91 -7.99
N THR A 106 -6.08 -6.15 -8.38
CA THR A 106 -4.90 -6.52 -9.17
C THR A 106 -5.37 -7.07 -10.52
N LEU A 107 -4.84 -6.54 -11.62
CA LEU A 107 -5.05 -7.02 -12.99
C LEU A 107 -3.72 -7.53 -13.56
N VAL A 108 -3.73 -8.69 -14.21
CA VAL A 108 -2.56 -9.29 -14.86
C VAL A 108 -2.89 -9.75 -16.28
N VAL A 109 -1.92 -9.56 -17.18
CA VAL A 109 -2.01 -10.01 -18.57
C VAL A 109 -0.94 -11.07 -18.80
N PRO A 110 -1.31 -12.37 -18.83
CA PRO A 110 -0.39 -13.44 -19.22
C PRO A 110 0.19 -13.20 -20.62
N THR A 111 1.51 -13.27 -20.74
CA THR A 111 2.23 -13.09 -22.02
C THR A 111 2.86 -14.38 -22.46
N PHE A 112 2.78 -14.68 -23.76
CA PHE A 112 3.32 -15.90 -24.35
C PHE A 112 4.33 -15.57 -25.46
N VAL A 113 5.35 -16.40 -25.60
CA VAL A 113 6.31 -16.40 -26.71
C VAL A 113 6.46 -17.86 -27.15
N ASP A 114 6.22 -18.13 -28.44
CA ASP A 114 6.30 -19.49 -29.01
C ASP A 114 5.45 -20.54 -28.26
N GLY A 115 4.31 -20.11 -27.71
CA GLY A 115 3.38 -20.98 -26.96
C GLY A 115 3.78 -21.21 -25.50
N GLU A 116 4.90 -20.66 -25.03
CA GLU A 116 5.35 -20.74 -23.64
C GLU A 116 5.09 -19.44 -22.89
N LEU A 117 4.78 -19.54 -21.59
CA LEU A 117 4.60 -18.37 -20.73
C LEU A 117 5.92 -17.59 -20.64
N ALA A 118 5.81 -16.27 -20.78
CA ALA A 118 6.89 -15.30 -20.76
C ALA A 118 6.71 -14.33 -19.57
N LEU A 119 7.15 -13.08 -19.73
CA LEU A 119 7.00 -12.04 -18.71
C LEU A 119 5.58 -11.43 -18.74
N SER A 120 4.87 -11.50 -17.62
CA SER A 120 3.48 -11.04 -17.50
C SER A 120 3.40 -9.71 -16.75
N PRO A 121 2.97 -8.60 -17.38
CA PRO A 121 2.74 -7.35 -16.69
C PRO A 121 1.48 -7.42 -15.82
N ALA A 122 1.54 -6.79 -14.66
CA ALA A 122 0.44 -6.67 -13.72
C ALA A 122 0.39 -5.26 -13.12
N ILE A 123 -0.81 -4.80 -12.83
CA ILE A 123 -1.03 -3.53 -12.12
C ILE A 123 -2.00 -3.80 -10.97
N ARG A 124 -1.64 -3.31 -9.79
CA ARG A 124 -2.52 -3.25 -8.62
C ARG A 124 -2.91 -1.80 -8.37
N ALA A 125 -4.19 -1.52 -8.14
CA ALA A 125 -4.67 -0.19 -7.83
C ALA A 125 -5.81 -0.23 -6.82
N GLN A 126 -5.91 0.82 -6.00
CA GLN A 126 -7.03 1.02 -5.10
C GLN A 126 -8.20 1.64 -5.88
N MET A 127 -9.33 0.95 -5.85
CA MET A 127 -10.56 1.39 -6.49
C MET A 127 -11.32 2.34 -5.56
N THR A 128 -12.09 3.27 -6.14
CA THR A 128 -12.88 4.24 -5.35
C THR A 128 -13.98 3.55 -4.56
N ASP A 129 -14.64 2.57 -5.16
CA ASP A 129 -15.73 1.83 -4.53
C ASP A 129 -15.90 0.45 -5.17
N LEU A 130 -15.75 -0.60 -4.36
CA LEU A 130 -16.11 -1.99 -4.68
C LEU A 130 -17.28 -2.49 -3.82
N GLY A 131 -18.23 -1.61 -3.49
CA GLY A 131 -19.37 -1.94 -2.63
C GLY A 131 -19.03 -1.94 -1.13
N GLY A 132 -19.71 -2.79 -0.34
CA GLY A 132 -19.64 -2.80 1.12
C GLY A 132 -20.76 -2.00 1.78
N GLU A 133 -20.73 -1.87 3.11
CA GLU A 133 -21.78 -1.20 3.90
C GLU A 133 -21.81 0.31 3.66
N ILE A 134 -20.63 0.94 3.55
CA ILE A 134 -20.49 2.39 3.37
C ILE A 134 -19.63 2.71 2.13
N PRO A 135 -19.76 3.92 1.56
CA PRO A 135 -18.96 4.37 0.42
C PRO A 135 -17.45 4.22 0.63
N GLY A 136 -16.77 3.66 -0.38
CA GLY A 136 -15.31 3.49 -0.48
C GLY A 136 -14.63 2.56 0.53
N GLY A 137 -15.40 1.74 1.23
CA GLY A 137 -14.90 0.55 1.93
C GLY A 137 -14.08 0.75 3.20
N PHE A 138 -13.85 1.99 3.63
CA PHE A 138 -13.21 2.29 4.91
C PHE A 138 -14.21 2.28 6.07
N ASN A 139 -14.91 1.18 6.29
CA ASN A 139 -15.90 1.12 7.38
C ASN A 139 -15.20 1.03 8.76
N PRO A 140 -15.26 2.09 9.61
CA PRO A 140 -14.53 2.11 10.88
C PRO A 140 -15.06 1.11 11.91
N VAL A 141 -16.25 0.55 11.69
CA VAL A 141 -16.90 -0.41 12.59
C VAL A 141 -17.13 -1.78 11.93
N ALA A 142 -16.52 -2.02 10.76
CA ALA A 142 -16.59 -3.34 10.13
C ALA A 142 -15.86 -4.38 10.97
N TYR A 143 -16.49 -5.52 11.17
CA TYR A 143 -15.88 -6.70 11.80
C TYR A 143 -15.74 -7.87 10.82
N GLU A 144 -16.42 -7.81 9.67
CA GLU A 144 -16.29 -8.74 8.55
C GLU A 144 -15.96 -8.04 7.23
N LEU A 145 -15.19 -8.70 6.36
CA LEU A 145 -14.76 -8.18 5.05
C LEU A 145 -15.95 -7.75 4.16
N TRP A 146 -17.09 -8.43 4.24
CA TRP A 146 -18.27 -8.09 3.43
C TRP A 146 -18.86 -6.71 3.76
N GLN A 147 -18.61 -6.19 4.96
CA GLN A 147 -18.99 -4.83 5.33
C GLN A 147 -18.07 -3.77 4.68
N GLU A 148 -16.92 -4.19 4.16
CA GLU A 148 -15.91 -3.32 3.53
C GLU A 148 -16.02 -3.33 2.00
N SER A 149 -16.32 -4.47 1.39
CA SER A 149 -16.33 -4.61 -0.08
C SER A 149 -16.95 -5.92 -0.55
N VAL A 150 -17.26 -5.99 -1.85
CA VAL A 150 -17.44 -7.25 -2.56
C VAL A 150 -16.07 -7.91 -2.74
N ARG A 151 -15.93 -9.11 -2.18
CA ARG A 151 -14.74 -9.95 -2.40
C ARG A 151 -14.74 -10.50 -3.82
N ILE A 152 -13.76 -10.11 -4.64
CA ILE A 152 -13.63 -10.56 -6.03
C ILE A 152 -12.50 -11.59 -6.10
N THR A 153 -12.85 -12.87 -6.20
CA THR A 153 -11.89 -13.94 -6.49
C THR A 153 -11.27 -13.77 -7.89
N PRO A 154 -10.18 -14.48 -8.24
CA PRO A 154 -9.65 -14.40 -9.59
C PRO A 154 -10.70 -14.74 -10.66
N VAL A 155 -10.94 -13.80 -11.57
CA VAL A 155 -11.86 -13.92 -12.71
C VAL A 155 -11.20 -13.40 -13.98
N LYS A 156 -11.57 -13.96 -15.13
CA LYS A 156 -11.12 -13.47 -16.44
C LYS A 156 -11.99 -12.29 -16.88
N LEU A 157 -11.41 -11.10 -16.99
CA LEU A 157 -12.04 -9.95 -17.65
C LEU A 157 -12.05 -10.14 -19.17
N PHE A 158 -10.98 -10.72 -19.72
CA PHE A 158 -10.93 -11.20 -21.10
C PHE A 158 -10.57 -12.68 -21.08
N ALA A 159 -11.24 -13.47 -21.91
CA ALA A 159 -10.91 -14.86 -22.16
C ALA A 159 -10.59 -15.03 -23.65
N GLY A 160 -9.36 -15.42 -23.99
CA GLY A 160 -8.88 -15.54 -25.38
C GLY A 160 -9.11 -14.26 -26.20
N GLY A 161 -8.86 -13.08 -25.61
CA GLY A 161 -9.05 -11.77 -26.23
C GLY A 161 -10.51 -11.29 -26.30
N LYS A 162 -11.47 -12.05 -25.77
CA LYS A 162 -12.89 -11.66 -25.74
C LYS A 162 -13.29 -11.12 -24.38
N LEU A 163 -13.77 -9.88 -24.34
CA LEU A 163 -14.31 -9.25 -23.14
C LEU A 163 -15.48 -10.08 -22.57
N GLN A 164 -15.36 -10.45 -21.31
CA GLN A 164 -16.40 -11.15 -20.55
C GLN A 164 -17.40 -10.11 -20.04
N ARG A 165 -18.39 -9.78 -20.88
CA ARG A 165 -19.38 -8.71 -20.61
C ARG A 165 -20.16 -8.94 -19.31
N ASP A 166 -20.45 -10.19 -18.96
CA ASP A 166 -21.15 -10.51 -17.72
C ASP A 166 -20.28 -10.28 -16.49
N VAL A 167 -18.97 -10.54 -16.58
CA VAL A 167 -18.01 -10.21 -15.52
C VAL A 167 -17.90 -8.69 -15.38
N LEU A 168 -17.69 -7.97 -16.48
CA LEU A 168 -17.63 -6.50 -16.46
C LEU A 168 -18.90 -5.90 -15.83
N ARG A 169 -20.08 -6.35 -16.29
CA ARG A 169 -21.36 -5.88 -15.78
C ARG A 169 -21.56 -6.24 -14.30
N PHE A 170 -21.18 -7.44 -13.88
CA PHE A 170 -21.23 -7.84 -12.47
C PHE A 170 -20.38 -6.90 -11.61
N LEU A 171 -19.15 -6.62 -12.03
CA LEU A 171 -18.24 -5.74 -11.31
C LEU A 171 -18.79 -4.31 -11.21
N THR A 172 -19.16 -3.71 -12.34
CA THR A 172 -19.59 -2.30 -12.37
C THR A 172 -20.94 -2.07 -11.71
N THR A 173 -21.86 -3.04 -11.77
CA THR A 173 -23.19 -2.93 -11.12
C THR A 173 -23.10 -2.95 -9.59
N ASN A 174 -22.04 -3.51 -9.02
CA ASN A 174 -21.82 -3.58 -7.58
C ASN A 174 -21.00 -2.41 -7.02
N SER A 175 -20.64 -1.42 -7.86
CA SER A 175 -19.93 -0.22 -7.47
C SER A 175 -20.88 0.98 -7.46
N ARG A 176 -20.79 1.82 -6.43
CA ARG A 176 -21.48 3.11 -6.39
C ARG A 176 -20.91 4.07 -7.44
N THR A 177 -19.65 3.90 -7.82
CA THR A 177 -18.96 4.68 -8.86
C THR A 177 -18.80 3.85 -10.13
N SER A 178 -19.90 3.33 -10.68
CA SER A 178 -19.87 2.36 -11.78
C SER A 178 -19.14 2.86 -13.03
N GLU A 179 -19.31 4.14 -13.38
CA GLU A 179 -18.64 4.76 -14.54
C GLU A 179 -17.13 4.83 -14.31
N TRP A 180 -16.69 5.38 -13.19
CA TRP A 180 -15.26 5.48 -12.86
C TRP A 180 -14.61 4.10 -12.76
N PHE A 181 -15.30 3.14 -12.17
CA PHE A 181 -14.77 1.79 -12.08
C PHE A 181 -14.63 1.14 -13.45
N GLY A 182 -15.59 1.33 -14.35
CA GLY A 182 -15.47 0.89 -15.75
C GLY A 182 -14.29 1.54 -16.48
N ASP A 183 -14.13 2.85 -16.33
CA ASP A 183 -13.04 3.61 -16.95
C ASP A 183 -11.66 3.22 -16.38
N ASP A 184 -11.56 3.00 -15.06
CA ASP A 184 -10.34 2.55 -14.42
C ASP A 184 -9.98 1.11 -14.84
N LEU A 185 -10.96 0.22 -15.02
CA LEU A 185 -10.72 -1.13 -15.58
C LEU A 185 -10.19 -1.07 -17.01
N GLU A 186 -10.71 -0.16 -17.84
CA GLU A 186 -10.22 0.07 -19.20
C GLU A 186 -8.79 0.64 -19.16
N ALA A 187 -8.52 1.60 -18.31
CA ALA A 187 -7.20 2.18 -18.10
C ALA A 187 -6.17 1.13 -17.66
N LEU A 188 -6.50 0.30 -16.66
CA LEU A 188 -5.66 -0.81 -16.20
C LEU A 188 -5.35 -1.78 -17.33
N HIS A 189 -6.38 -2.20 -18.07
CA HIS A 189 -6.21 -3.11 -19.20
C HIS A 189 -5.34 -2.50 -20.30
N ALA A 190 -5.57 -1.23 -20.67
CA ALA A 190 -4.79 -0.54 -21.70
C ALA A 190 -3.31 -0.42 -21.31
N CYS A 191 -3.02 -0.08 -20.06
CA CYS A 191 -1.65 0.02 -19.56
C CYS A 191 -0.94 -1.35 -19.54
N CYS A 192 -1.58 -2.40 -19.04
CA CYS A 192 -0.97 -3.74 -19.05
C CYS A 192 -0.79 -4.29 -20.48
N ARG A 193 -1.73 -4.04 -21.39
CA ARG A 193 -1.63 -4.42 -22.81
C ARG A 193 -0.46 -3.73 -23.49
N GLU A 194 -0.22 -2.47 -23.16
CA GLU A 194 0.94 -1.72 -23.64
C GLU A 194 2.24 -2.30 -23.10
N SER A 195 2.32 -2.55 -21.78
CA SER A 195 3.48 -3.20 -21.18
C SER A 195 3.77 -4.55 -21.83
N GLN A 196 2.73 -5.34 -22.12
CA GLN A 196 2.89 -6.62 -22.80
C GLN A 196 3.52 -6.44 -24.19
N ARG A 197 3.07 -5.45 -24.97
CA ARG A 197 3.66 -5.14 -26.28
C ARG A 197 5.14 -4.77 -26.14
N SER A 198 5.49 -3.87 -25.23
CA SER A 198 6.88 -3.45 -25.02
C SER A 198 7.77 -4.58 -24.49
N ILE A 199 7.23 -5.49 -23.68
CA ILE A 199 7.93 -6.70 -23.22
C ILE A 199 8.24 -7.61 -24.41
N LEU A 200 7.27 -7.84 -25.30
CA LEU A 200 7.46 -8.65 -26.51
C LEU A 200 8.49 -8.03 -27.45
N GLU A 201 8.49 -6.70 -27.61
CA GLU A 201 9.51 -5.96 -28.36
C GLU A 201 10.91 -6.14 -27.75
N LEU A 202 11.03 -6.06 -26.42
CA LEU A 202 12.28 -6.29 -25.70
C LEU A 202 12.79 -7.72 -25.91
N ILE A 203 11.89 -8.72 -25.82
CA ILE A 203 12.23 -10.13 -26.05
C ILE A 203 12.64 -10.35 -27.52
N HIS A 204 11.98 -9.70 -28.47
CA HIS A 204 12.34 -9.78 -29.88
C HIS A 204 13.72 -9.16 -30.17
N GLU A 205 14.06 -8.04 -29.51
CA GLU A 205 15.35 -7.35 -29.69
C GLU A 205 16.52 -8.14 -29.08
N TYR A 206 16.35 -8.67 -27.86
CA TYR A 206 17.46 -9.27 -27.09
C TYR A 206 17.41 -10.80 -27.00
N GLY A 207 16.28 -11.42 -27.29
CA GLY A 207 16.02 -12.84 -27.04
C GLY A 207 15.70 -13.13 -25.57
N MET A 208 14.86 -14.15 -25.36
CA MET A 208 14.39 -14.55 -24.02
C MET A 208 15.54 -14.92 -23.07
N GLU A 209 16.58 -15.57 -23.57
CA GLU A 209 17.74 -15.98 -22.76
C GLU A 209 18.42 -14.77 -22.08
N LYS A 210 18.65 -13.69 -22.83
CA LYS A 210 19.29 -12.48 -22.30
C LYS A 210 18.39 -11.73 -21.34
N VAL A 211 17.08 -11.70 -21.62
CA VAL A 211 16.09 -11.11 -20.71
C VAL A 211 16.05 -11.89 -19.38
N ASN A 212 15.99 -13.21 -19.43
CA ASN A 212 15.98 -14.03 -18.21
C ASN A 212 17.30 -13.91 -17.43
N ARG A 213 18.43 -13.85 -18.13
CA ARG A 213 19.74 -13.66 -17.49
C ARG A 213 19.83 -12.29 -16.80
N SER A 214 19.37 -11.22 -17.45
CA SER A 214 19.40 -9.88 -16.87
C SER A 214 18.51 -9.77 -15.64
N VAL A 215 17.30 -10.34 -15.69
CA VAL A 215 16.41 -10.44 -14.51
C VAL A 215 17.12 -11.22 -13.40
N SER A 216 17.64 -12.41 -13.69
CA SER A 216 18.32 -13.25 -12.68
C SER A 216 19.52 -12.55 -12.03
N SER A 217 20.31 -11.82 -12.83
CA SER A 217 21.44 -11.00 -12.37
C SER A 217 20.96 -9.92 -11.39
N MET A 218 19.84 -9.25 -11.71
CA MET A 218 19.30 -8.22 -10.84
C MET A 218 18.60 -8.75 -9.59
N LEU A 219 17.98 -9.93 -9.65
CA LEU A 219 17.48 -10.62 -8.45
C LEU A 219 18.65 -10.93 -7.50
N ALA A 220 19.77 -11.45 -8.01
CA ALA A 220 20.95 -11.73 -7.20
C ALA A 220 21.57 -10.47 -6.59
N TYR A 221 21.63 -9.38 -7.36
CA TYR A 221 22.09 -8.08 -6.87
C TYR A 221 21.20 -7.55 -5.74
N ALA A 222 19.89 -7.46 -5.96
CA ALA A 222 18.94 -6.95 -4.98
C ALA A 222 18.98 -7.74 -3.66
N ARG A 223 19.11 -9.07 -3.75
CA ARG A 223 19.30 -9.95 -2.58
C ARG A 223 20.55 -9.58 -1.79
N SER A 224 21.69 -9.52 -2.49
CA SER A 224 22.97 -9.22 -1.89
C SER A 224 22.98 -7.85 -1.20
N GLU A 225 22.45 -6.81 -1.85
CA GLU A 225 22.41 -5.46 -1.27
C GLU A 225 21.46 -5.37 -0.08
N ALA A 226 20.25 -5.92 -0.19
CA ALA A 226 19.29 -5.93 0.91
C ALA A 226 19.86 -6.63 2.16
N LEU A 227 20.49 -7.78 1.98
CA LEU A 227 21.11 -8.53 3.07
C LEU A 227 22.35 -7.86 3.66
N ARG A 228 23.08 -7.05 2.88
CA ARG A 228 24.25 -6.31 3.37
C ARG A 228 23.85 -5.10 4.23
N ALA A 229 22.67 -4.54 3.97
CA ALA A 229 22.15 -3.40 4.72
C ALA A 229 21.65 -3.76 6.13
N LEU A 230 21.40 -5.05 6.39
CA LEU A 230 20.77 -5.51 7.62
C LEU A 230 21.81 -5.98 8.65
N PRO A 231 21.51 -5.88 9.96
CA PRO A 231 22.39 -6.39 11.00
C PRO A 231 22.68 -7.88 10.87
N ASP A 232 23.88 -8.30 11.25
CA ASP A 232 24.28 -9.72 11.28
C ASP A 232 24.09 -10.32 12.68
N ALA A 233 22.87 -10.28 13.19
CA ALA A 233 22.51 -10.79 14.52
C ALA A 233 22.06 -12.26 14.42
N SER A 234 22.73 -13.19 15.09
CA SER A 234 22.28 -14.60 15.14
C SER A 234 20.94 -14.77 15.88
N GLU A 235 20.23 -15.87 15.69
CA GLU A 235 18.97 -16.16 16.40
C GLU A 235 19.10 -16.08 17.95
N ALA A 236 20.22 -16.56 18.50
CA ALA A 236 20.50 -16.51 19.94
C ALA A 236 20.70 -15.08 20.47
N ALA A 237 21.04 -14.15 19.58
CA ALA A 237 21.22 -12.72 19.85
C ALA A 237 20.18 -11.88 19.09
N ALA A 238 19.00 -12.45 18.82
CA ALA A 238 17.95 -11.79 18.07
C ALA A 238 17.59 -10.43 18.68
N LEU A 239 17.42 -9.44 17.82
CA LEU A 239 17.13 -8.07 18.20
C LEU A 239 15.65 -7.94 18.57
N PRO A 240 15.29 -7.58 19.81
CA PRO A 240 13.91 -7.41 20.21
C PRO A 240 13.40 -6.02 19.80
N GLY A 241 12.16 -5.94 19.32
CA GLY A 241 11.47 -4.68 19.08
C GLY A 241 10.00 -4.77 19.43
N LYS A 242 9.41 -3.63 19.78
CA LYS A 242 7.99 -3.55 20.10
C LYS A 242 7.37 -2.22 19.72
N ALA A 243 6.07 -2.22 19.50
CA ALA A 243 5.30 -0.99 19.29
C ALA A 243 3.88 -1.14 19.81
N ASP A 244 3.38 -0.08 20.43
CA ASP A 244 1.99 0.01 20.84
C ASP A 244 1.09 0.09 19.60
N LEU A 245 -0.05 -0.60 19.68
CA LEU A 245 -1.12 -0.59 18.70
C LEU A 245 -2.39 -0.10 19.42
N PRO A 246 -2.68 1.21 19.36
CA PRO A 246 -3.88 1.77 19.97
C PRO A 246 -5.11 1.11 19.34
N PHE A 247 -5.92 0.48 20.18
CA PHE A 247 -7.17 -0.16 19.78
C PHE A 247 -8.30 0.33 20.70
N GLU A 248 -9.47 0.67 20.14
CA GLU A 248 -10.60 1.17 20.94
C GLU A 248 -10.94 0.16 22.07
N GLY A 249 -10.55 0.49 23.31
CA GLY A 249 -10.81 -0.33 24.50
C GLY A 249 -9.75 -1.40 24.84
N ALA A 250 -8.59 -1.45 24.17
CA ALA A 250 -7.48 -2.32 24.56
C ALA A 250 -6.11 -1.77 24.15
N ASP A 251 -5.12 -1.93 25.03
CA ASP A 251 -3.71 -1.65 24.70
C ASP A 251 -3.08 -2.92 24.11
N LEU A 252 -2.95 -2.96 22.79
CA LEU A 252 -2.26 -4.04 22.10
C LEU A 252 -0.81 -3.65 21.85
N GLU A 253 0.09 -4.63 21.79
CA GLU A 253 1.50 -4.42 21.46
C GLU A 253 1.90 -5.41 20.36
N ILE A 254 2.55 -4.94 19.31
CA ILE A 254 3.23 -5.77 18.31
C ILE A 254 4.65 -6.00 18.79
N ARG A 255 5.10 -7.26 18.82
CA ARG A 255 6.46 -7.65 19.19
C ARG A 255 7.14 -8.37 18.04
N VAL A 256 8.43 -8.12 17.87
CA VAL A 256 9.25 -8.78 16.85
C VAL A 256 10.61 -9.16 17.42
N ARG A 257 11.12 -10.31 16.97
CA ARG A 257 12.53 -10.67 17.07
C ARG A 257 13.12 -10.66 15.67
N ALA A 258 14.17 -9.88 15.45
CA ALA A 258 14.84 -9.77 14.16
C ALA A 258 16.23 -10.41 14.21
N TYR A 259 16.53 -11.31 13.27
CA TYR A 259 17.83 -12.00 13.22
C TYR A 259 18.17 -12.50 11.81
N ARG A 260 19.44 -12.82 11.60
CA ARG A 260 19.97 -13.45 10.41
C ARG A 260 19.89 -14.98 10.53
N ASP A 261 19.36 -15.62 9.49
CA ASP A 261 19.39 -17.07 9.31
C ASP A 261 19.86 -17.39 7.90
N GLU A 262 21.08 -17.91 7.78
CA GLU A 262 21.75 -18.20 6.51
C GLU A 262 21.70 -17.01 5.52
N ASP A 263 20.97 -17.18 4.41
CA ASP A 263 20.79 -16.22 3.34
C ASP A 263 19.51 -15.38 3.48
N ARG A 264 18.89 -15.35 4.66
CA ARG A 264 17.67 -14.60 4.94
C ARG A 264 17.75 -13.81 6.23
N PHE A 265 17.02 -12.70 6.26
CA PHE A 265 16.73 -11.95 7.47
C PHE A 265 15.32 -12.29 7.95
N VAL A 266 15.20 -12.73 9.19
CA VAL A 266 13.98 -13.26 9.77
C VAL A 266 13.34 -12.21 10.65
N PHE A 267 12.05 -11.96 10.43
CA PHE A 267 11.18 -11.28 11.38
C PHE A 267 10.24 -12.28 12.03
N ASP A 268 10.51 -12.59 13.29
CA ASP A 268 9.69 -13.48 14.10
C ASP A 268 8.68 -12.67 14.90
N PHE A 269 7.41 -12.78 14.51
CA PHE A 269 6.26 -12.13 15.15
C PHE A 269 5.37 -13.15 15.89
N ALA A 270 5.93 -14.25 16.39
CA ALA A 270 5.19 -15.35 17.02
C ALA A 270 4.25 -14.89 18.16
N ASP A 271 4.60 -13.81 18.87
CA ASP A 271 3.83 -13.27 20.01
C ASP A 271 2.78 -12.21 19.59
N SER A 272 2.41 -12.17 18.31
CA SER A 272 1.41 -11.21 17.82
C SER A 272 0.02 -11.44 18.43
N PRO A 273 -0.71 -10.36 18.78
CA PRO A 273 -2.07 -10.48 19.29
C PRO A 273 -3.00 -11.22 18.32
N ALA A 274 -4.01 -11.91 18.86
CA ALA A 274 -5.09 -12.49 18.06
C ALA A 274 -5.82 -11.40 17.24
N GLN A 275 -6.34 -11.79 16.07
CA GLN A 275 -7.18 -10.93 15.25
C GLN A 275 -8.38 -10.39 16.04
N ARG A 276 -8.90 -9.23 15.63
CA ARG A 276 -9.97 -8.51 16.31
C ARG A 276 -11.23 -8.44 15.44
N HIS A 277 -12.38 -8.35 16.09
CA HIS A 277 -13.66 -8.02 15.44
C HIS A 277 -13.70 -6.53 15.10
N SER A 278 -12.87 -6.12 14.14
CA SER A 278 -12.63 -4.71 13.80
C SER A 278 -11.95 -4.60 12.42
N PRO A 279 -11.89 -3.41 11.81
CA PRO A 279 -11.26 -3.22 10.51
C PRO A 279 -9.72 -3.11 10.59
N TYR A 280 -9.14 -3.22 11.78
CA TYR A 280 -7.72 -2.98 12.04
C TYR A 280 -6.84 -4.22 11.80
N ASN A 281 -7.40 -5.35 11.35
CA ASN A 281 -6.57 -6.51 11.02
C ASN A 281 -5.76 -6.25 9.75
N CYS A 282 -4.51 -6.66 9.75
CA CYS A 282 -3.54 -6.44 8.69
C CYS A 282 -3.26 -7.77 7.99
N THR A 283 -3.46 -7.85 6.67
CA THR A 283 -3.15 -9.08 5.93
C THR A 283 -1.66 -9.41 6.02
N ARG A 284 -1.34 -10.69 5.81
CA ARG A 284 0.05 -11.19 5.76
C ARG A 284 0.91 -10.34 4.84
N GLU A 285 0.45 -10.10 3.62
CA GLU A 285 1.17 -9.34 2.60
C GLU A 285 1.40 -7.90 3.03
N THR A 286 0.41 -7.30 3.70
CA THR A 286 0.55 -5.95 4.25
C THR A 286 1.59 -5.94 5.37
N ALA A 287 1.53 -6.86 6.35
CA ALA A 287 2.49 -6.93 7.44
C ALA A 287 3.93 -7.13 6.94
N GLN A 288 4.14 -8.03 5.98
CA GLN A 288 5.44 -8.26 5.34
C GLN A 288 5.95 -7.01 4.65
N SER A 289 5.06 -6.31 3.93
CA SER A 289 5.42 -5.10 3.20
C SER A 289 5.88 -3.99 4.13
N PHE A 290 5.14 -3.73 5.20
CA PHE A 290 5.50 -2.71 6.19
C PHE A 290 6.80 -3.05 6.94
N ALA A 291 7.02 -4.32 7.29
CA ALA A 291 8.26 -4.76 7.92
C ALA A 291 9.49 -4.53 7.02
N VAL A 292 9.41 -4.90 5.74
CA VAL A 292 10.54 -4.71 4.80
C VAL A 292 10.75 -3.24 4.45
N SER A 293 9.66 -2.49 4.23
CA SER A 293 9.76 -1.05 3.99
C SER A 293 10.42 -0.34 5.17
N ALA A 294 10.15 -0.77 6.41
CA ALA A 294 10.83 -0.25 7.59
C ALA A 294 12.32 -0.62 7.63
N ALA A 295 12.61 -1.89 7.38
CA ALA A 295 13.97 -2.41 7.47
C ALA A 295 14.93 -1.83 6.43
N LEU A 296 14.41 -1.51 5.25
CA LEU A 296 15.18 -0.96 4.14
C LEU A 296 14.84 0.52 3.86
N ALA A 297 14.24 1.24 4.81
CA ALA A 297 13.77 2.62 4.58
C ALA A 297 14.83 3.58 4.00
N HIS A 298 16.11 3.34 4.30
CA HIS A 298 17.25 4.14 3.84
C HIS A 298 17.82 3.74 2.47
N LEU A 299 17.35 2.63 1.87
CA LEU A 299 17.86 2.06 0.61
C LEU A 299 16.76 1.64 -0.36
N LEU A 300 15.49 1.63 0.06
CA LEU A 300 14.40 1.06 -0.73
C LEU A 300 14.24 1.76 -2.09
N ASP A 301 14.51 3.07 -2.15
CA ASP A 301 14.47 3.86 -3.38
C ASP A 301 15.68 3.63 -4.30
N ASP A 302 16.80 3.14 -3.75
CA ASP A 302 18.04 2.86 -4.48
C ASP A 302 18.11 1.40 -4.99
N LEU A 303 17.24 0.52 -4.50
CA LEU A 303 17.21 -0.90 -4.85
C LEU A 303 16.07 -1.24 -5.81
N PRO A 304 16.32 -2.13 -6.79
CA PRO A 304 15.24 -2.65 -7.62
C PRO A 304 14.30 -3.52 -6.79
N LEU A 305 13.01 -3.16 -6.77
CA LEU A 305 11.97 -3.93 -6.09
C LEU A 305 11.66 -5.18 -6.91
N ASN A 306 12.15 -6.33 -6.45
CA ASN A 306 12.02 -7.62 -7.14
C ASN A 306 12.12 -8.79 -6.15
N ASP A 307 11.91 -10.02 -6.62
CA ASP A 307 11.94 -11.23 -5.78
C ASP A 307 13.30 -11.50 -5.13
N GLY A 308 14.38 -10.95 -5.68
CA GLY A 308 15.69 -10.98 -5.04
C GLY A 308 15.64 -10.33 -3.67
N LEU A 309 15.09 -9.12 -3.60
CA LEU A 309 14.88 -8.36 -2.37
C LEU A 309 13.82 -9.02 -1.48
N LEU A 310 12.65 -9.40 -2.03
CA LEU A 310 11.56 -9.95 -1.22
C LEU A 310 11.93 -11.30 -0.58
N GLU A 311 12.59 -12.19 -1.32
CA GLU A 311 13.01 -13.50 -0.80
C GLU A 311 14.23 -13.43 0.13
N SER A 312 14.84 -12.25 0.33
CA SER A 312 15.83 -12.02 1.39
C SER A 312 15.22 -12.05 2.78
N PHE A 313 13.88 -12.01 2.89
CA PHE A 313 13.19 -11.96 4.17
C PHE A 313 12.38 -13.24 4.43
N ARG A 314 12.39 -13.70 5.67
CA ARG A 314 11.49 -14.74 6.19
C ARG A 314 10.63 -14.15 7.31
N PHE A 315 9.40 -14.62 7.42
CA PHE A 315 8.45 -14.11 8.41
C PHE A 315 7.79 -15.27 9.14
N GLU A 316 7.80 -15.21 10.47
CA GLU A 316 6.96 -16.07 11.31
C GLU A 316 5.74 -15.26 11.72
N LEU A 317 4.61 -15.53 11.06
CA LEU A 317 3.34 -14.83 11.27
C LEU A 317 2.29 -15.85 11.75
N PRO A 318 1.85 -15.79 13.02
CA PRO A 318 0.86 -16.73 13.53
C PRO A 318 -0.47 -16.60 12.76
N PRO A 319 -1.00 -17.69 12.16
CA PRO A 319 -2.35 -17.68 11.61
C PRO A 319 -3.38 -17.30 12.68
N GLY A 320 -4.37 -16.48 12.32
CA GLY A 320 -5.38 -15.99 13.26
C GLY A 320 -4.91 -14.81 14.12
N SER A 321 -3.72 -14.27 13.87
CA SER A 321 -3.23 -13.03 14.52
C SER A 321 -3.72 -11.78 13.79
N ILE A 322 -3.59 -10.62 14.44
CA ILE A 322 -3.94 -9.32 13.88
C ILE A 322 -3.10 -8.94 12.65
N ILE A 323 -1.96 -9.62 12.41
CA ILE A 323 -1.07 -9.43 11.25
C ILE A 323 -1.09 -10.60 10.25
N CYS A 324 -1.90 -11.62 10.51
CA CYS A 324 -2.19 -12.71 9.60
C CYS A 324 -3.60 -13.25 9.90
N PRO A 325 -4.65 -12.42 9.72
CA PRO A 325 -6.00 -12.77 10.09
C PRO A 325 -6.54 -13.88 9.19
N GLU A 326 -7.46 -14.66 9.76
CA GLU A 326 -8.30 -15.60 9.04
C GLU A 326 -9.60 -14.94 8.60
N PHE A 327 -10.08 -15.39 7.44
CA PHE A 327 -11.39 -15.02 6.93
C PHE A 327 -12.48 -15.39 7.95
N PRO A 328 -13.47 -14.52 8.24
CA PRO A 328 -13.88 -13.36 7.44
C PRO A 328 -13.47 -11.98 7.98
N ALA A 329 -12.40 -11.85 8.77
CA ALA A 329 -12.04 -10.57 9.40
C ALA A 329 -11.97 -9.37 8.43
N ALA A 330 -12.36 -8.21 8.93
CA ALA A 330 -12.24 -6.92 8.25
C ALA A 330 -10.77 -6.44 8.24
N THR A 331 -10.34 -5.77 7.17
CA THR A 331 -8.93 -5.45 6.85
C THR A 331 -8.67 -4.02 6.36
N ALA A 332 -9.70 -3.19 6.17
CA ALA A 332 -9.62 -1.90 5.50
C ALA A 332 -8.66 -0.90 6.16
N LEU A 333 -8.50 -0.97 7.49
CA LEU A 333 -7.62 -0.10 8.27
C LEU A 333 -6.34 -0.80 8.73
N GLY A 334 -6.12 -2.05 8.32
CA GLY A 334 -4.97 -2.86 8.69
C GLY A 334 -3.64 -2.20 8.35
N GLY A 335 -3.46 -1.73 7.11
CA GLY A 335 -2.24 -1.03 6.70
C GLY A 335 -2.03 0.30 7.42
N SER A 336 -3.09 1.09 7.59
CA SER A 336 -3.04 2.41 8.23
C SER A 336 -2.66 2.36 9.71
N TYR A 337 -3.01 1.30 10.43
CA TYR A 337 -2.73 1.22 11.88
C TYR A 337 -1.75 0.12 12.21
N THR A 338 -2.20 -1.13 12.04
CA THR A 338 -1.44 -2.32 12.41
C THR A 338 -0.17 -2.46 11.57
N GLY A 339 -0.21 -2.13 10.28
CA GLY A 339 0.97 -2.09 9.42
C GLY A 339 2.01 -1.09 9.92
N HIS A 340 1.59 0.10 10.35
CA HIS A 340 2.52 1.08 10.93
C HIS A 340 3.08 0.63 12.28
N ALA A 341 2.29 -0.05 13.12
CA ALA A 341 2.79 -0.66 14.36
C ALA A 341 3.82 -1.76 14.07
N VAL A 342 3.60 -2.58 13.03
CA VAL A 342 4.59 -3.56 12.55
C VAL A 342 5.90 -2.87 12.15
N ALA A 343 5.82 -1.81 11.35
CA ALA A 343 6.99 -1.05 10.93
C ALA A 343 7.74 -0.41 12.12
N ALA A 344 7.00 0.19 13.07
CA ALA A 344 7.57 0.76 14.28
C ALA A 344 8.29 -0.29 15.14
N ALA A 345 7.70 -1.48 15.34
CA ALA A 345 8.33 -2.57 16.07
C ALA A 345 9.61 -3.06 15.38
N VAL A 346 9.62 -3.12 14.04
CA VAL A 346 10.83 -3.47 13.27
C VAL A 346 11.91 -2.39 13.40
N THR A 347 11.55 -1.11 13.31
CA THR A 347 12.49 -0.02 13.54
C THR A 347 13.10 -0.06 14.95
N ASP A 348 12.28 -0.35 15.97
CA ASP A 348 12.75 -0.52 17.35
C ASP A 348 13.77 -1.68 17.46
N ALA A 349 13.48 -2.83 16.85
CA ALA A 349 14.41 -3.97 16.80
C ALA A 349 15.74 -3.61 16.13
N LEU A 350 15.70 -2.96 14.97
CA LEU A 350 16.93 -2.58 14.25
C LEU A 350 17.75 -1.53 15.02
N ASN A 351 17.09 -0.64 15.76
CA ASN A 351 17.74 0.32 16.65
C ASN A 351 18.39 -0.33 17.88
N ALA A 352 17.83 -1.42 18.40
CA ALA A 352 18.47 -2.19 19.47
C ALA A 352 19.83 -2.77 19.05
N GLY A 353 20.01 -3.05 17.76
CA GLY A 353 21.25 -3.59 17.19
C GLY A 353 22.23 -2.55 16.65
N ASN A 354 21.89 -1.26 16.63
CA ASN A 354 22.68 -0.23 15.95
C ASN A 354 23.29 0.80 16.93
N SER A 355 24.60 0.72 17.15
CA SER A 355 25.35 1.64 18.02
C SER A 355 25.76 2.96 17.33
N ASP A 356 25.82 2.98 16.00
CA ASP A 356 26.53 4.00 15.22
C ASP A 356 25.58 4.97 14.47
N GLY A 357 24.27 4.74 14.52
CA GLY A 357 23.23 5.68 14.08
C GLY A 357 21.84 5.07 14.08
N ALA A 358 20.81 5.76 14.58
CA ALA A 358 19.47 5.19 14.65
C ALA A 358 18.81 5.13 13.26
N TYR A 359 18.17 4.00 12.93
CA TYR A 359 17.12 3.94 11.91
C TYR A 359 16.06 5.01 12.26
N PRO A 360 15.61 5.81 11.27
CA PRO A 360 14.63 6.86 11.53
C PRO A 360 13.36 6.24 12.08
N GLY A 361 12.85 6.81 13.18
CA GLY A 361 11.60 6.37 13.79
C GLY A 361 10.46 6.44 12.77
N ILE A 362 9.81 5.30 12.54
CA ILE A 362 8.59 5.26 11.74
C ILE A 362 7.43 5.56 12.66
N HIS A 363 6.79 6.70 12.44
CA HIS A 363 5.60 7.08 13.18
C HIS A 363 4.35 6.39 12.59
N GLY A 364 3.31 6.22 13.42
CA GLY A 364 1.98 5.83 12.96
C GLY A 364 1.42 6.79 11.90
N THR A 365 0.31 6.43 11.24
CA THR A 365 -0.37 7.39 10.35
C THR A 365 -0.62 8.69 11.12
N GLY A 366 -0.22 9.82 10.54
CA GLY A 366 -0.62 11.13 11.06
C GLY A 366 -2.15 11.21 11.18
N PRO A 367 -2.71 12.14 11.98
CA PRO A 367 -4.16 12.24 12.12
C PRO A 367 -4.80 12.46 10.75
N TRP A 368 -5.88 11.77 10.48
CA TRP A 368 -6.67 11.94 9.26
C TRP A 368 -8.15 11.79 9.58
N ALA A 369 -8.99 12.25 8.67
CA ALA A 369 -10.43 12.06 8.76
C ALA A 369 -10.94 11.41 7.48
N MET A 370 -11.92 10.54 7.62
CA MET A 370 -12.70 10.10 6.48
C MET A 370 -14.08 10.73 6.56
N LEU A 371 -14.46 11.41 5.49
CA LEU A 371 -15.79 11.96 5.29
C LEU A 371 -16.55 11.07 4.31
N TYR A 372 -17.73 10.66 4.71
CA TYR A 372 -18.62 9.80 3.96
C TYR A 372 -19.87 10.60 3.57
N PRO A 373 -20.30 10.53 2.32
CA PRO A 373 -21.65 10.90 1.99
C PRO A 373 -22.64 10.01 2.77
N PRO A 374 -23.77 10.56 3.26
CA PRO A 374 -24.82 9.75 3.86
C PRO A 374 -25.25 8.63 2.94
N VAL A 375 -25.45 7.44 3.50
CA VAL A 375 -25.90 6.27 2.73
C VAL A 375 -27.25 6.57 2.09
N GLY A 376 -27.34 6.34 0.77
CA GLY A 376 -28.54 6.61 -0.02
C GLY A 376 -28.62 8.03 -0.60
N SER A 377 -27.64 8.89 -0.35
CA SER A 377 -27.55 10.19 -1.03
C SER A 377 -27.09 10.05 -2.49
N GLU A 378 -27.31 11.09 -3.30
CA GLU A 378 -26.82 11.14 -4.70
C GLU A 378 -25.29 11.15 -4.79
N ARG A 379 -24.63 11.66 -3.74
CA ARG A 379 -23.17 11.66 -3.63
C ARG A 379 -22.72 10.35 -3.02
N VAL A 380 -21.70 9.72 -3.63
CA VAL A 380 -21.27 8.37 -3.24
C VAL A 380 -19.75 8.21 -3.14
N VAL A 381 -18.99 9.30 -3.26
CA VAL A 381 -17.54 9.28 -3.19
C VAL A 381 -17.11 9.78 -1.80
N PRO A 382 -16.45 8.95 -0.97
CA PRO A 382 -15.89 9.43 0.28
C PRO A 382 -14.66 10.29 0.03
N MET A 383 -14.31 11.10 1.02
CA MET A 383 -13.15 11.96 0.99
C MET A 383 -12.26 11.66 2.19
N ARG A 384 -11.02 11.26 1.90
CA ARG A 384 -9.96 11.27 2.90
C ARG A 384 -9.42 12.69 3.02
N VAL A 385 -9.37 13.19 4.25
CA VAL A 385 -8.75 14.48 4.59
C VAL A 385 -7.53 14.22 5.43
N ASP A 386 -6.38 14.45 4.83
CA ASP A 386 -5.11 14.56 5.53
C ASP A 386 -4.89 16.05 5.88
N PRO A 387 -4.95 16.43 7.16
CA PRO A 387 -4.85 17.81 7.62
C PRO A 387 -3.44 18.39 7.42
N GLY A 388 -2.45 17.58 7.10
CA GLY A 388 -1.09 18.04 6.88
C GLY A 388 -0.08 16.91 6.94
N PHE A 389 1.16 17.25 6.64
CA PHE A 389 2.30 16.37 6.80
C PHE A 389 2.83 16.40 8.24
N ALA A 390 3.42 15.30 8.71
CA ALA A 390 4.24 15.33 9.92
C ALA A 390 5.59 16.00 9.63
N SER A 391 6.34 16.37 10.67
CA SER A 391 7.74 16.76 10.49
C SER A 391 8.54 15.53 10.05
N ALA A 392 9.13 15.61 8.85
CA ALA A 392 10.16 14.70 8.36
C ALA A 392 11.55 15.25 8.72
N GLY A 393 12.58 14.39 8.75
CA GLY A 393 13.92 14.76 9.23
C GLY A 393 14.58 15.93 8.49
N ASP A 394 14.14 16.24 7.27
CA ASP A 394 14.61 17.33 6.40
C ASP A 394 13.55 18.42 6.12
N GLY A 395 12.36 18.33 6.73
CA GLY A 395 11.29 19.30 6.51
C GLY A 395 9.89 18.76 6.78
N TRP A 396 8.97 19.02 5.86
CA TRP A 396 7.57 18.59 5.93
C TRP A 396 7.28 17.66 4.78
N GLY A 397 6.85 16.44 5.08
CA GLY A 397 6.54 15.42 4.08
C GLY A 397 5.61 14.35 4.66
N PRO A 398 5.04 13.49 3.81
CA PRO A 398 4.26 12.37 4.30
C PRO A 398 5.11 11.50 5.24
N ALA A 399 4.44 10.64 6.02
CA ALA A 399 5.13 9.66 6.85
C ALA A 399 6.23 8.96 6.04
N GLY A 400 7.35 8.59 6.67
CA GLY A 400 8.47 7.95 5.95
C GLY A 400 8.05 6.71 5.12
N LEU A 401 6.99 6.02 5.56
CA LEU A 401 6.36 4.93 4.81
C LEU A 401 5.46 5.39 3.66
N SER A 402 4.81 6.54 3.76
CA SER A 402 3.92 7.10 2.74
C SER A 402 4.63 8.08 1.80
N GLY A 403 5.94 7.93 1.62
CA GLY A 403 6.92 8.95 1.15
C GLY A 403 6.52 9.87 0.00
N SER A 404 5.80 9.41 -1.02
CA SER A 404 5.41 10.23 -2.18
C SER A 404 3.97 10.78 -2.13
N GLY A 405 3.28 10.55 -1.03
CA GLY A 405 1.92 11.01 -0.78
C GLY A 405 1.82 12.53 -0.94
N ARG A 406 0.72 12.98 -1.56
CA ARG A 406 0.42 14.38 -1.78
C ARG A 406 -0.79 14.77 -0.96
N LEU A 407 -0.80 16.00 -0.46
CA LEU A 407 -2.03 16.57 0.08
C LEU A 407 -2.92 16.99 -1.09
N MET A 408 -4.22 16.75 -0.97
CA MET A 408 -5.22 17.21 -1.92
C MET A 408 -5.10 18.73 -2.15
N SER A 409 -5.28 19.16 -3.40
CA SER A 409 -5.26 20.59 -3.75
C SER A 409 -6.54 21.29 -3.33
N ALA A 410 -6.49 22.61 -3.13
CA ALA A 410 -7.70 23.41 -2.85
C ALA A 410 -8.71 23.32 -3.98
N GLU A 411 -8.24 23.34 -5.22
CA GLU A 411 -9.08 23.33 -6.42
C GLU A 411 -9.83 22.01 -6.56
N GLU A 412 -9.17 20.88 -6.32
CA GLU A 412 -9.79 19.55 -6.35
C GLU A 412 -10.83 19.41 -5.23
N LEU A 413 -10.47 19.88 -4.03
CA LEU A 413 -11.36 19.90 -2.86
C LEU A 413 -12.65 20.70 -3.16
N GLU A 414 -12.51 21.88 -3.74
CA GLU A 414 -13.60 22.77 -4.11
C GLU A 414 -14.44 22.22 -5.27
N ALA A 415 -13.79 21.75 -6.33
CA ALA A 415 -14.44 21.30 -7.55
C ALA A 415 -15.21 19.99 -7.38
N ARG A 416 -14.70 19.04 -6.57
CA ARG A 416 -15.26 17.69 -6.49
C ARG A 416 -16.03 17.40 -5.22
N TYR A 417 -15.56 17.94 -4.09
CA TYR A 417 -16.09 17.59 -2.78
C TYR A 417 -16.94 18.71 -2.18
N GLY A 418 -17.00 19.89 -2.80
CA GLY A 418 -17.84 20.99 -2.32
C GLY A 418 -17.36 21.52 -0.97
N PHE A 419 -16.04 21.58 -0.75
CA PHE A 419 -15.45 22.24 0.41
C PHE A 419 -14.54 23.37 -0.05
N ARG A 420 -14.57 24.50 0.67
CA ARG A 420 -13.60 25.58 0.51
C ARG A 420 -12.43 25.40 1.45
N MET A 421 -11.20 25.44 0.92
CA MET A 421 -10.02 25.53 1.76
C MET A 421 -9.78 26.99 2.15
N GLU A 422 -10.12 27.35 3.38
CA GLU A 422 -9.95 28.72 3.90
C GLU A 422 -8.54 28.97 4.43
N ARG A 423 -7.93 27.94 5.02
CA ARG A 423 -6.59 28.01 5.60
C ARG A 423 -5.90 26.64 5.54
N ARG A 424 -4.61 26.62 5.23
CA ARG A 424 -3.70 25.49 5.44
C ARG A 424 -2.31 26.04 5.66
N GLU A 425 -1.90 26.14 6.92
CA GLU A 425 -0.63 26.76 7.30
C GLU A 425 0.00 26.11 8.51
N ARG A 426 1.27 26.45 8.75
CA ARG A 426 2.03 25.96 9.91
C ARG A 426 1.59 26.71 11.16
N LEU A 427 1.56 26.02 12.29
CA LEU A 427 1.30 26.66 13.58
C LEU A 427 2.46 27.60 13.93
N GLU A 428 2.14 28.86 14.23
CA GLU A 428 3.13 29.85 14.66
C GLU A 428 3.80 29.39 15.97
N GLY A 429 5.13 29.35 15.99
CA GLY A 429 5.91 28.85 17.14
C GLY A 429 5.96 27.33 17.31
N ASN A 430 5.35 26.55 16.40
CA ASN A 430 5.44 25.09 16.37
C ASN A 430 5.73 24.62 14.94
N ASP A 431 7.00 24.35 14.66
CA ASP A 431 7.52 23.86 13.38
C ASP A 431 7.11 22.42 13.04
N ARG A 432 6.27 21.78 13.87
CA ARG A 432 5.74 20.42 13.71
C ARG A 432 4.21 20.38 13.67
N GLY A 433 3.54 21.52 13.89
CA GLY A 433 2.09 21.61 13.87
C GLY A 433 1.50 22.25 12.61
N MET A 434 0.32 21.79 12.20
CA MET A 434 -0.46 22.38 11.09
C MET A 434 -1.86 22.78 11.55
N GLU A 435 -2.35 23.86 10.96
CA GLU A 435 -3.74 24.30 11.05
C GLU A 435 -4.38 24.25 9.66
N VAL A 436 -5.46 23.47 9.53
CA VAL A 436 -6.29 23.43 8.32
C VAL A 436 -7.71 23.84 8.68
N ARG A 437 -8.28 24.73 7.87
CA ARG A 437 -9.68 25.16 7.96
C ARG A 437 -10.38 24.91 6.64
N LEU A 438 -11.38 24.02 6.68
CA LEU A 438 -12.25 23.72 5.54
C LEU A 438 -13.67 24.22 5.85
N ARG A 439 -14.34 24.83 4.88
CA ARG A 439 -15.76 25.16 4.97
C ARG A 439 -16.56 24.26 4.05
N VAL A 440 -17.64 23.66 4.54
CA VAL A 440 -18.59 22.92 3.70
C VAL A 440 -19.36 23.92 2.84
N LEU A 441 -19.26 23.81 1.52
CA LEU A 441 -20.05 24.60 0.57
C LEU A 441 -21.32 23.86 0.15
N ASP A 442 -21.23 22.54 -0.02
CA ASP A 442 -22.30 21.71 -0.56
C ASP A 442 -22.29 20.28 0.03
N GLY A 443 -23.49 19.70 0.11
CA GLY A 443 -23.73 18.35 0.60
C GLY A 443 -23.80 18.23 2.13
N GLU A 444 -24.39 17.12 2.56
CA GLU A 444 -24.25 16.62 3.93
C GLU A 444 -23.16 15.56 3.97
N TRP A 445 -22.36 15.54 5.04
CA TRP A 445 -21.25 14.60 5.21
C TRP A 445 -21.29 13.97 6.60
N GLU A 446 -21.20 12.65 6.67
CA GLU A 446 -20.84 11.96 7.91
C GLU A 446 -19.31 11.91 8.02
N TYR A 447 -18.74 11.92 9.22
CA TYR A 447 -17.29 11.73 9.37
C TYR A 447 -16.92 10.81 10.54
N LYS A 448 -15.77 10.14 10.39
CA LYS A 448 -15.03 9.49 11.48
C LYS A 448 -13.62 10.05 11.51
N LEU A 449 -13.20 10.41 12.72
CA LEU A 449 -11.85 10.85 13.01
C LEU A 449 -10.95 9.65 13.31
N PHE A 450 -9.77 9.67 12.73
CA PHE A 450 -8.72 8.69 12.89
C PHE A 450 -7.50 9.43 13.45
N SER A 451 -7.38 9.45 14.79
CA SER A 451 -6.29 10.15 15.48
C SER A 451 -5.48 9.17 16.32
N PRO A 452 -4.13 9.20 16.26
CA PRO A 452 -3.29 8.71 17.34
C PRO A 452 -3.55 9.54 18.61
N GLU A 453 -3.32 8.94 19.79
CA GLU A 453 -3.62 9.53 21.10
C GLU A 453 -2.95 10.89 21.39
N GLU A 454 -1.95 11.30 20.59
CA GLU A 454 -1.15 12.52 20.82
C GLU A 454 -1.46 13.70 19.87
N GLY A 455 -2.60 13.68 19.16
CA GLY A 455 -3.09 14.81 18.34
C GLY A 455 -4.41 15.41 18.83
N GLU A 456 -4.47 16.72 19.08
CA GLU A 456 -5.75 17.44 19.31
C GLU A 456 -6.53 17.63 17.99
N LEU A 457 -7.20 16.58 17.52
CA LEU A 457 -8.05 16.66 16.34
C LEU A 457 -9.46 17.17 16.72
N SER A 458 -9.73 18.47 16.53
CA SER A 458 -10.98 19.09 16.98
C SER A 458 -11.87 19.58 15.83
N ILE A 459 -12.88 18.82 15.43
CA ILE A 459 -13.89 19.29 14.46
C ILE A 459 -14.95 20.14 15.15
N HIS A 460 -15.07 21.41 14.76
CA HIS A 460 -16.07 22.37 15.26
C HIS A 460 -17.30 22.45 14.32
N ALA A 461 -18.17 21.44 14.37
CA ALA A 461 -19.47 21.46 13.66
C ALA A 461 -20.56 22.12 14.54
N ALA A 462 -21.52 22.85 13.93
CA ALA A 462 -22.51 23.62 14.69
C ALA A 462 -23.53 22.77 15.48
N ASP A 463 -23.77 21.51 15.10
CA ASP A 463 -24.67 20.58 15.80
C ASP A 463 -24.06 19.17 15.89
N ALA A 464 -23.41 18.87 17.02
CA ALA A 464 -22.72 17.59 17.25
C ALA A 464 -23.59 16.57 18.03
N SER A 465 -24.81 16.26 17.58
CA SER A 465 -25.55 15.12 18.14
C SER A 465 -25.09 13.80 17.50
N ALA A 466 -24.59 12.86 18.30
CA ALA A 466 -24.07 11.58 17.83
C ALA A 466 -25.20 10.64 17.35
N ALA A 467 -25.05 10.08 16.15
CA ALA A 467 -25.85 8.96 15.69
C ALA A 467 -25.37 7.64 16.36
N PRO A 468 -26.21 6.57 16.40
CA PRO A 468 -25.86 5.28 17.01
C PRO A 468 -24.60 4.60 16.43
N SER A 469 -24.16 5.01 15.23
CA SER A 469 -22.94 4.56 14.55
C SER A 469 -21.65 5.27 14.99
N GLY A 470 -21.74 6.23 15.92
CA GLY A 470 -20.62 7.09 16.33
C GLY A 470 -20.24 8.16 15.30
N LYS A 471 -20.97 8.28 14.19
CA LYS A 471 -20.74 9.27 13.14
C LYS A 471 -21.39 10.61 13.47
N ARG A 472 -20.70 11.70 13.14
CA ARG A 472 -21.18 13.09 13.25
C ARG A 472 -21.45 13.64 11.85
N THR A 473 -22.38 14.58 11.72
CA THR A 473 -22.78 15.16 10.43
C THR A 473 -22.24 16.57 10.26
N LEU A 474 -21.89 16.94 9.03
CA LEU A 474 -21.52 18.28 8.59
C LEU A 474 -22.52 18.73 7.51
N LYS A 475 -22.90 20.00 7.56
CA LYS A 475 -23.86 20.65 6.65
C LYS A 475 -23.23 21.88 5.99
N PRO A 476 -23.79 22.38 4.88
CA PRO A 476 -23.32 23.61 4.25
C PRO A 476 -23.23 24.77 5.26
N GLY A 477 -22.08 25.44 5.29
CA GLY A 477 -21.76 26.49 6.24
C GLY A 477 -20.93 26.04 7.45
N ASP A 478 -20.95 24.75 7.80
CA ASP A 478 -20.10 24.20 8.86
C ASP A 478 -18.62 24.35 8.49
N VAL A 479 -17.79 24.45 9.54
CA VAL A 479 -16.34 24.60 9.43
C VAL A 479 -15.66 23.41 10.09
N ILE A 480 -14.74 22.80 9.36
CA ILE A 480 -13.83 21.81 9.90
C ILE A 480 -12.51 22.51 10.18
N ASP A 481 -12.24 22.71 11.46
CA ASP A 481 -10.92 23.11 11.94
C ASP A 481 -10.13 21.85 12.28
N PHE A 482 -8.89 21.83 11.84
CA PHE A 482 -7.93 20.77 12.11
C PHE A 482 -6.71 21.43 12.72
N ARG A 483 -6.39 21.10 13.98
CA ARG A 483 -5.21 21.62 14.65
C ARG A 483 -4.31 20.50 15.13
N TYR A 484 -3.35 20.12 14.31
CA TYR A 484 -2.36 19.15 14.73
C TYR A 484 -1.21 19.85 15.45
N LYS A 485 -0.96 19.50 16.71
CA LYS A 485 0.18 20.01 17.49
C LYS A 485 1.45 19.16 17.30
N GLY A 486 1.33 17.99 16.68
CA GLY A 486 2.42 17.02 16.49
C GLY A 486 2.88 16.34 17.77
N PRO A 487 2.87 15.00 17.88
CA PRO A 487 4.09 14.34 18.32
C PRO A 487 5.21 14.82 17.40
N GLY A 488 6.29 15.32 17.97
CA GLY A 488 7.52 15.39 17.20
C GLY A 488 7.97 13.99 16.78
N PRO A 489 9.07 13.87 16.02
CA PRO A 489 9.95 12.74 16.35
C PRO A 489 10.15 12.74 17.87
N LEU A 490 10.09 11.57 18.51
CA LEU A 490 10.48 11.44 19.91
C LEU A 490 11.79 12.20 20.07
N GLU A 491 11.78 13.27 20.86
CA GLU A 491 13.03 13.90 21.25
C GLU A 491 13.85 12.83 21.95
N ARG A 492 15.08 12.66 21.47
CA ARG A 492 16.10 11.84 22.09
C ARG A 492 16.05 12.14 23.60
N LYS A 493 15.48 11.24 24.41
CA LYS A 493 15.76 11.25 25.85
C LYS A 493 17.22 10.89 25.94
N GLY A 494 18.07 11.92 25.90
CA GLY A 494 19.46 11.81 26.25
C GLY A 494 19.48 11.26 27.67
N GLY A 495 19.72 9.95 27.78
CA GLY A 495 20.25 9.41 29.02
C GLY A 495 21.57 10.14 29.23
N THR A 496 21.58 11.08 30.16
CA THR A 496 22.80 11.45 30.85
C THR A 496 23.35 10.15 31.40
N ARG A 497 24.38 9.61 30.73
CA ARG A 497 25.34 8.76 31.42
C ARG A 497 25.97 9.68 32.44
N ASP A 498 25.62 9.46 33.70
CA ASP A 498 26.42 9.96 34.81
C ASP A 498 27.86 9.49 34.56
N GLU A 499 28.77 10.45 34.47
CA GLU A 499 30.20 10.20 34.48
C GLU A 499 30.58 9.67 35.87
N ASP A 500 31.08 8.43 35.90
CA ASP A 500 32.10 7.96 36.84
C ASP A 500 33.05 7.00 36.10
#